data_AF-A0A9E6Y2D8-F1
#
_entry.id   AF-A0A9E6Y2D8-F1
#
_cell.length_a   1.000
_cell.length_b   1.000
_cell.length_c   1.000
_cell.angle_alpha   90.00
_cell.angle_beta   90.00
_cell.angle_gamma   90.00
#
_symmetry.space_group_name_H-M   'P 1'
#
loop_
_entity.id
_entity.type
_entity.pdbx_description
1 polymer ?
#
loop_
_entity_poly.entity_id
_entity_poly.type
_entity_poly.pdbx_seq_one_letter_code
_entity_poly.pdbx_strand_id
1 'polypeptide(L)'
;MAEDRGDWEALVEQALVTSSFAVELAALSERELPGLLEYLDSTPALPFRYLSVHAPVKHRMVGEAALVERLAALPPWVDAIVVHPDVIDDPALYRRLGSALVVENMDPRKPAGRTAAELAPLMAQLPEAGFCFDVAHAAAVDPSLQEAHRLLDRFCGRLRHLHVSSLDEDCHHIPLADADEQAWTSVLRRCRDVPWILEAPLAS
;
A
#
# COMPACT_ATOMS: atom_id res chain seq x y z
N MET A 1 4.13 -11.51 -15.64
CA MET A 1 4.30 -10.24 -14.88
C MET A 1 5.75 -9.76 -14.74
N ALA A 2 6.77 -10.49 -15.22
CA ALA A 2 8.14 -9.94 -15.25
C ALA A 2 8.44 -9.14 -16.54
N GLU A 3 7.67 -9.35 -17.59
CA GLU A 3 7.94 -8.81 -18.94
C GLU A 3 7.54 -7.34 -19.11
N ASP A 4 6.57 -6.83 -18.34
CA ASP A 4 6.03 -5.47 -18.50
C ASP A 4 6.57 -4.47 -17.46
N ARG A 5 7.59 -4.84 -16.67
CA ARG A 5 8.13 -3.96 -15.63
C ARG A 5 8.72 -2.69 -16.23
N GLY A 6 8.13 -1.55 -15.90
CA GLY A 6 8.51 -0.24 -16.41
C GLY A 6 7.74 0.21 -17.66
N ASP A 7 6.89 -0.65 -18.23
CA ASP A 7 5.90 -0.26 -19.23
C ASP A 7 4.59 0.18 -18.54
N TRP A 8 4.59 1.40 -18.02
CA TRP A 8 3.50 1.92 -17.20
C TRP A 8 2.19 2.08 -17.98
N GLU A 9 2.27 2.35 -19.29
CA GLU A 9 1.09 2.45 -20.14
C GLU A 9 0.40 1.09 -20.28
N ALA A 10 1.15 0.04 -20.64
CA ALA A 10 0.61 -1.31 -20.73
C ALA A 10 0.06 -1.81 -19.39
N LEU A 11 0.76 -1.52 -18.28
CA LEU A 11 0.30 -1.90 -16.93
C LEU A 11 -1.01 -1.19 -16.55
N VAL A 12 -1.16 0.10 -16.87
CA VAL A 12 -2.41 0.85 -16.63
C VAL A 12 -3.55 0.33 -17.50
N GLU A 13 -3.30 0.01 -18.77
CA GLU A 13 -4.29 -0.59 -19.65
C GLU A 13 -4.76 -1.97 -19.13
N GLN A 14 -3.84 -2.80 -18.64
CA GLN A 14 -4.18 -4.07 -18.00
C GLN A 14 -5.01 -3.86 -16.73
N ALA A 15 -4.65 -2.89 -15.88
CA ALA A 15 -5.41 -2.57 -14.68
C ALA A 15 -6.85 -2.12 -15.01
N LEU A 16 -7.03 -1.35 -16.09
CA LEU A 16 -8.33 -0.88 -16.58
C LEU A 16 -9.28 -2.00 -17.00
N VAL A 17 -8.74 -3.15 -17.45
CA VAL A 17 -9.56 -4.34 -17.73
C VAL A 17 -10.18 -4.91 -16.45
N THR A 18 -9.51 -4.73 -15.32
CA THR A 18 -9.94 -5.25 -14.01
C THR A 18 -10.86 -4.26 -13.27
N SER A 19 -10.51 -2.98 -13.27
CA SER A 19 -11.19 -1.96 -12.49
C SER A 19 -10.98 -0.58 -13.11
N SER A 20 -12.04 0.22 -13.15
CA SER A 20 -11.97 1.67 -13.38
C SER A 20 -12.16 2.47 -12.09
N PHE A 21 -12.30 1.80 -10.95
CA PHE A 21 -12.57 2.45 -9.67
C PHE A 21 -11.27 2.81 -8.95
N ALA A 22 -10.46 1.81 -8.62
CA ALA A 22 -9.22 1.99 -7.89
C ALA A 22 -8.08 1.21 -8.55
N VAL A 23 -6.87 1.77 -8.44
CA VAL A 23 -5.62 1.12 -8.84
C VAL A 23 -4.50 1.56 -7.90
N GLU A 24 -3.50 0.71 -7.76
CA GLU A 24 -2.22 1.05 -7.17
C GLU A 24 -1.09 0.82 -8.18
N LEU A 25 -0.21 1.81 -8.34
CA LEU A 25 1.00 1.68 -9.13
C LEU A 25 2.20 1.46 -8.21
N ALA A 26 2.82 0.29 -8.31
CA ALA A 26 3.89 -0.10 -7.39
C ALA A 26 5.28 0.06 -8.02
N ALA A 27 6.06 1.02 -7.50
CA ALA A 27 7.49 1.13 -7.79
C ALA A 27 8.29 0.37 -6.73
N LEU A 28 8.18 -0.97 -6.72
CA LEU A 28 8.71 -1.84 -5.66
C LEU A 28 10.22 -1.69 -5.41
N SER A 29 10.97 -1.31 -6.44
CA SER A 29 12.39 -0.96 -6.38
C SER A 29 12.61 0.53 -6.67
N GLU A 30 13.58 1.16 -6.01
CA GLU A 30 13.88 2.58 -6.23
C GLU A 30 14.23 2.91 -7.69
N ARG A 31 14.74 1.93 -8.44
CA ARG A 31 15.05 2.06 -9.87
C ARG A 31 13.82 2.26 -10.76
N GLU A 32 12.65 1.81 -10.31
CA GLU A 32 11.39 1.91 -11.06
C GLU A 32 10.73 3.29 -10.85
N LEU A 33 10.98 3.93 -9.71
CA LEU A 33 10.33 5.18 -9.32
C LEU A 33 10.56 6.33 -10.33
N PRO A 34 11.77 6.59 -10.87
CA PRO A 34 11.96 7.65 -11.86
C PRO A 34 11.08 7.49 -13.11
N GLY A 35 10.95 6.26 -13.62
CA GLY A 35 10.12 5.99 -14.79
C GLY A 35 8.63 6.18 -14.49
N LEU A 36 8.18 5.80 -13.28
CA LEU A 36 6.80 6.04 -12.86
C LEU A 36 6.50 7.54 -12.78
N LEU A 37 7.41 8.32 -12.20
CA LEU A 37 7.25 9.78 -12.10
C LEU A 37 7.16 10.42 -13.49
N GLU A 38 8.06 10.05 -14.41
CA GLU A 38 8.03 10.56 -15.79
C GLU A 38 6.72 10.20 -16.51
N TYR A 39 6.24 8.97 -16.34
CA TYR A 39 4.95 8.55 -16.88
C TYR A 39 3.79 9.38 -16.32
N LEU A 40 3.70 9.54 -15.00
CA LEU A 40 2.62 10.28 -14.35
C LEU A 40 2.66 11.78 -14.68
N ASP A 41 3.84 12.36 -14.89
CA ASP A 41 4.00 13.77 -15.28
C ASP A 41 3.65 14.02 -16.76
N SER A 42 3.83 13.01 -17.62
CA SER A 42 3.59 13.14 -19.07
C SER A 42 2.20 12.73 -19.53
N THR A 43 1.42 12.07 -18.66
CA THR A 43 0.06 11.60 -18.95
C THR A 43 -1.01 12.51 -18.34
N PRO A 44 -2.18 12.70 -18.98
CA PRO A 44 -3.33 13.29 -18.29
C PRO A 44 -3.72 12.42 -17.07
N ALA A 45 -4.48 13.00 -16.14
CA ALA A 45 -5.00 12.27 -14.99
C ALA A 45 -5.66 10.94 -15.43
N LEU A 46 -5.21 9.85 -14.84
CA LEU A 46 -5.67 8.51 -15.20
C LEU A 46 -7.16 8.33 -14.86
N PRO A 47 -7.90 7.50 -15.60
CA PRO A 47 -9.36 7.39 -15.48
C PRO A 47 -9.86 6.62 -14.25
N PHE A 48 -9.04 6.48 -13.20
CA PHE A 48 -9.44 5.84 -11.94
C PHE A 48 -10.04 6.87 -10.99
N ARG A 49 -11.00 6.44 -10.15
CA ARG A 49 -11.55 7.30 -9.09
C ARG A 49 -10.63 7.40 -7.87
N TYR A 50 -9.76 6.43 -7.70
CA TYR A 50 -8.76 6.39 -6.65
C TYR A 50 -7.46 5.82 -7.20
N LEU A 51 -6.36 6.54 -7.00
CA LEU A 51 -5.03 6.11 -7.39
C LEU A 51 -4.09 6.19 -6.19
N SER A 52 -3.50 5.05 -5.82
CA SER A 52 -2.35 5.03 -4.92
C SER A 52 -1.05 4.72 -5.66
N VAL A 53 0.06 5.18 -5.08
CA VAL A 53 1.41 4.78 -5.47
C VAL A 53 2.07 4.06 -4.31
N HIS A 54 2.55 2.84 -4.55
CA HIS A 54 3.35 2.13 -3.57
C HIS A 54 4.81 2.56 -3.67
N ALA A 55 5.34 3.15 -2.59
CA ALA A 55 6.71 3.60 -2.55
C ALA A 55 7.71 2.41 -2.55
N PRO A 56 8.95 2.63 -3.00
CA PRO A 56 9.97 1.58 -3.01
C PRO A 56 10.30 1.01 -1.64
N VAL A 57 10.37 -0.32 -1.57
CA VAL A 57 10.72 -1.06 -0.36
C VAL A 57 12.04 -1.83 -0.49
N LYS A 58 12.57 -1.96 -1.72
CA LYS A 58 13.81 -2.66 -2.05
C LYS A 58 14.84 -1.74 -2.69
N HIS A 59 16.12 -2.09 -2.52
CA HIS A 59 17.27 -1.45 -3.17
C HIS A 59 17.32 0.07 -3.02
N ARG A 60 17.15 0.57 -1.80
CA ARG A 60 17.25 2.01 -1.53
C ARG A 60 18.69 2.47 -1.67
N MET A 61 18.96 3.30 -2.66
CA MET A 61 20.28 3.82 -3.02
C MET A 61 20.40 5.31 -2.70
N VAL A 62 19.29 6.06 -2.78
CA VAL A 62 19.24 7.46 -2.37
C VAL A 62 18.87 7.59 -0.89
N GLY A 63 19.32 8.69 -0.28
CA GLY A 63 18.92 9.02 1.08
C GLY A 63 17.42 9.28 1.19
N GLU A 64 16.87 9.01 2.36
CA GLU A 64 15.44 9.12 2.67
C GLU A 64 14.84 10.49 2.29
N ALA A 65 15.54 11.59 2.57
CA ALA A 65 15.10 12.93 2.20
C ALA A 65 14.89 13.07 0.67
N ALA A 66 15.79 12.52 -0.15
CA ALA A 66 15.67 12.59 -1.60
C ALA A 66 14.52 11.71 -2.13
N LEU A 67 14.25 10.57 -1.49
CA LEU A 67 13.07 9.76 -1.80
C LEU A 67 11.79 10.54 -1.50
N VAL A 68 11.71 11.16 -0.32
CA VAL A 68 10.53 11.93 0.11
C VAL A 68 10.30 13.16 -0.78
N GLU A 69 11.35 13.84 -1.25
CA GLU A 69 11.21 14.91 -2.26
C GLU A 69 10.60 14.38 -3.57
N ARG A 70 11.04 13.21 -4.04
CA ARG A 70 10.50 12.58 -5.26
C ARG A 70 9.03 12.20 -5.09
N LEU A 71 8.67 11.63 -3.95
CA LEU A 71 7.28 11.28 -3.64
C LEU A 71 6.40 12.53 -3.51
N ALA A 72 6.93 13.63 -2.95
CA ALA A 72 6.21 14.89 -2.84
C ALA A 72 5.99 15.58 -4.21
N ALA A 73 6.70 15.16 -5.25
CA ALA A 73 6.53 15.66 -6.61
C ALA A 73 5.46 14.88 -7.41
N LEU A 74 4.88 13.81 -6.85
CA LEU A 74 3.78 13.10 -7.50
C LEU A 74 2.63 14.05 -7.82
N PRO A 75 1.92 13.86 -8.94
CA PRO A 75 0.82 14.73 -9.31
C PRO A 75 -0.29 14.77 -8.25
N PRO A 76 -0.99 15.90 -8.08
CA PRO A 76 -1.99 16.09 -7.02
C PRO A 76 -3.25 15.22 -7.17
N TRP A 77 -3.40 14.52 -8.30
CA TRP A 77 -4.46 13.55 -8.54
C TRP A 77 -4.08 12.12 -8.10
N VAL A 78 -2.90 11.91 -7.53
CA VAL A 78 -2.55 10.72 -6.76
C VAL A 78 -3.14 10.88 -5.34
N ASP A 79 -4.06 9.99 -4.97
CA ASP A 79 -4.84 10.08 -3.72
C ASP A 79 -4.06 9.61 -2.48
N ALA A 80 -3.10 8.71 -2.68
CA ALA A 80 -2.32 8.09 -1.60
C ALA A 80 -0.93 7.62 -2.05
N ILE A 81 0.00 7.63 -1.11
CA ILE A 81 1.37 7.16 -1.25
C ILE A 81 1.60 6.15 -0.12
N VAL A 82 1.59 4.86 -0.46
CA VAL A 82 1.78 3.77 0.51
C VAL A 82 3.25 3.61 0.82
N VAL A 83 3.60 3.61 2.10
CA VAL A 83 4.97 3.42 2.57
C VAL A 83 4.95 2.43 3.72
N HIS A 84 5.83 1.43 3.66
CA HIS A 84 5.99 0.53 4.80
C HIS A 84 6.61 1.26 6.00
N PRO A 85 6.18 0.96 7.24
CA PRO A 85 6.76 1.54 8.44
C PRO A 85 8.22 1.11 8.68
N ASP A 86 8.61 -0.10 8.27
CA ASP A 86 9.98 -0.60 8.44
C ASP A 86 11.01 0.11 7.54
N VAL A 87 10.52 0.95 6.62
CA VAL A 87 11.36 1.75 5.74
C VAL A 87 11.46 3.22 6.17
N ILE A 88 10.78 3.65 7.24
CA ILE A 88 10.83 5.04 7.71
C ILE A 88 11.83 5.14 8.87
N ASP A 89 12.97 5.79 8.63
CA ASP A 89 14.00 6.07 9.63
C ASP A 89 13.73 7.41 10.34
N ASP A 90 13.49 8.50 9.59
CA ASP A 90 13.10 9.82 10.12
C ASP A 90 11.67 10.21 9.71
N PRO A 91 10.66 9.99 10.59
CA PRO A 91 9.28 10.39 10.33
C PRO A 91 9.12 11.89 10.06
N ALA A 92 10.02 12.75 10.50
CA ALA A 92 9.90 14.19 10.28
C ALA A 92 9.96 14.55 8.78
N LEU A 93 10.76 13.82 7.99
CA LEU A 93 10.87 14.03 6.55
C LEU A 93 9.54 13.76 5.86
N TYR A 94 8.86 12.68 6.26
CA TYR A 94 7.61 12.21 5.67
C TYR A 94 6.40 13.10 5.97
N ARG A 95 6.45 13.95 7.01
CA ARG A 95 5.34 14.87 7.35
C ARG A 95 4.92 15.77 6.19
N ARG A 96 5.85 16.15 5.31
CA ARG A 96 5.55 17.02 4.17
C ARG A 96 4.56 16.40 3.17
N LEU A 97 4.42 15.08 3.17
CA LEU A 97 3.46 14.36 2.32
C LEU A 97 2.02 14.48 2.87
N GLY A 98 1.86 14.97 4.11
CA GLY A 98 0.56 15.26 4.71
C GLY A 98 -0.40 14.07 4.66
N SER A 99 -1.63 14.34 4.23
CA SER A 99 -2.68 13.32 4.10
C SER A 99 -2.51 12.37 2.92
N ALA A 100 -1.57 12.64 2.00
CA ALA A 100 -1.26 11.72 0.91
C ALA A 100 -0.43 10.52 1.41
N LEU A 101 0.38 10.68 2.46
CA LEU A 101 1.12 9.56 3.04
C LEU A 101 0.17 8.55 3.67
N VAL A 102 0.35 7.27 3.36
CA VAL A 102 -0.41 6.16 3.95
C VAL A 102 0.57 5.11 4.46
N VAL A 103 0.45 4.71 5.73
CA VAL A 103 1.32 3.70 6.33
C VAL A 103 0.63 2.35 6.34
N GLU A 104 1.30 1.31 5.89
CA GLU A 104 0.78 -0.06 5.82
C GLU A 104 1.12 -0.87 7.09
N ASN A 105 0.28 -1.84 7.49
CA ASN A 105 0.68 -2.87 8.45
C ASN A 105 1.46 -4.00 7.77
N MET A 106 2.45 -4.55 8.49
CA MET A 106 3.43 -5.46 7.92
C MET A 106 3.22 -6.93 8.28
N ASP A 107 3.72 -7.82 7.42
CA ASP A 107 3.79 -9.26 7.65
C ASP A 107 4.80 -9.67 8.76
N PRO A 108 4.72 -10.91 9.27
CA PRO A 108 5.56 -11.38 10.38
C PRO A 108 7.08 -11.37 10.14
N ARG A 109 7.54 -11.39 8.89
CA ARG A 109 8.96 -11.35 8.53
C ARG A 109 9.59 -9.99 8.82
N LYS A 110 8.77 -8.94 8.94
CA LYS A 110 9.24 -7.58 9.20
C LYS A 110 9.54 -7.34 10.68
N PRO A 111 10.52 -6.48 11.00
CA PRO A 111 10.92 -6.25 12.37
C PRO A 111 9.95 -5.34 13.15
N ALA A 112 9.12 -4.56 12.46
CA ALA A 112 8.19 -3.61 13.05
C ALA A 112 6.97 -3.37 12.15
N GLY A 113 5.93 -2.76 12.71
CA GLY A 113 4.74 -2.34 11.97
C GLY A 113 3.67 -3.42 11.82
N ARG A 114 3.79 -4.54 12.54
CA ARG A 114 2.91 -5.71 12.40
C ARG A 114 1.62 -5.56 13.19
N THR A 115 1.70 -4.88 14.33
CA THR A 115 0.59 -4.74 15.28
C THR A 115 0.21 -3.28 15.47
N ALA A 116 -1.00 -3.02 15.97
CA ALA A 116 -1.47 -1.70 16.31
C ALA A 116 -0.57 -1.00 17.34
N ALA A 117 -0.02 -1.78 18.28
CA ALA A 117 0.93 -1.28 19.29
C ALA A 117 2.27 -0.87 18.66
N GLU A 118 2.77 -1.64 17.69
CA GLU A 118 4.02 -1.32 16.97
C GLU A 118 3.87 -0.11 16.05
N LEU A 119 2.72 0.05 15.38
CA LEU A 119 2.47 1.18 14.47
C LEU A 119 2.17 2.49 15.21
N ALA A 120 1.57 2.44 16.40
CA ALA A 120 1.08 3.63 17.10
C ALA A 120 2.13 4.73 17.32
N PRO A 121 3.38 4.44 17.74
CA PRO A 121 4.42 5.46 17.92
C PRO A 121 4.77 6.20 16.62
N LEU A 122 4.84 5.50 15.49
CA LEU A 122 5.09 6.10 14.18
C LEU A 122 3.91 6.97 13.75
N MET A 123 2.70 6.43 13.85
CA MET A 123 1.47 7.14 13.49
C MET A 123 1.22 8.40 14.34
N ALA A 124 1.74 8.45 15.58
CA ALA A 124 1.70 9.64 16.42
C ALA A 124 2.69 10.73 15.95
N GLN A 125 3.82 10.34 15.36
CA GLN A 125 4.79 11.27 14.77
C GLN A 125 4.34 11.79 13.40
N LEU A 126 3.42 11.08 12.75
CA LEU A 126 2.84 11.38 11.44
C LEU A 126 1.33 11.63 11.57
N PRO A 127 0.87 12.70 12.25
CA PRO A 127 -0.54 12.86 12.61
C PRO A 127 -1.50 12.96 11.41
N GLU A 128 -1.02 13.43 10.26
CA GLU A 128 -1.82 13.60 9.04
C GLU A 128 -1.89 12.34 8.15
N ALA A 129 -0.99 11.37 8.35
CA ALA A 129 -0.92 10.20 7.47
C ALA A 129 -2.19 9.34 7.52
N GLY A 130 -2.52 8.66 6.44
CA GLY A 130 -3.49 7.58 6.40
C GLY A 130 -2.95 6.25 6.90
N PHE A 131 -3.83 5.25 6.92
CA PHE A 131 -3.54 3.86 7.19
C PHE A 131 -3.97 3.01 5.98
N CYS A 132 -3.05 2.19 5.46
CA CYS A 132 -3.35 1.11 4.53
C CYS A 132 -3.45 -0.16 5.37
N PHE A 133 -4.60 -0.83 5.28
CA PHE A 133 -4.76 -2.09 5.97
C PHE A 133 -4.53 -3.22 4.97
N ASP A 134 -3.45 -3.99 5.16
CA ASP A 134 -3.29 -5.28 4.49
C ASP A 134 -3.84 -6.38 5.40
N VAL A 135 -4.90 -7.03 4.93
CA VAL A 135 -5.60 -8.08 5.69
C VAL A 135 -4.80 -9.38 5.78
N ALA A 136 -4.01 -9.69 4.76
CA ALA A 136 -3.25 -10.93 4.66
C ALA A 136 -2.06 -10.90 5.64
N HIS A 137 -1.37 -9.76 5.73
CA HIS A 137 -0.35 -9.45 6.73
C HIS A 137 -0.91 -9.61 8.14
N ALA A 138 -2.06 -9.00 8.43
CA ALA A 138 -2.68 -9.08 9.75
C ALA A 138 -3.10 -10.51 10.12
N ALA A 139 -3.63 -11.28 9.17
CA ALA A 139 -3.98 -12.69 9.36
C ALA A 139 -2.74 -13.57 9.57
N ALA A 140 -1.63 -13.29 8.90
CA ALA A 140 -0.37 -14.00 9.11
C ALA A 140 0.27 -13.69 10.47
N VAL A 141 0.11 -12.46 10.97
CA VAL A 141 0.57 -12.04 12.30
C VAL A 141 -0.27 -12.68 13.40
N ASP A 142 -1.60 -12.69 13.24
CA ASP A 142 -2.54 -13.27 14.19
C ASP A 142 -3.71 -13.93 13.44
N PRO A 143 -3.66 -15.26 13.24
CA PRO A 143 -4.71 -16.01 12.56
C PRO A 143 -6.08 -15.95 13.24
N SER A 144 -6.15 -15.54 14.51
CA SER A 144 -7.44 -15.31 15.20
C SER A 144 -8.11 -13.99 14.82
N LEU A 145 -7.44 -13.16 14.00
CA LEU A 145 -7.85 -11.83 13.54
C LEU A 145 -8.06 -10.80 14.66
N GLN A 146 -7.68 -11.10 15.91
CA GLN A 146 -7.81 -10.11 16.98
C GLN A 146 -6.93 -8.90 16.70
N GLU A 147 -5.72 -9.11 16.18
CA GLU A 147 -4.84 -8.01 15.81
C GLU A 147 -5.39 -7.17 14.65
N ALA A 148 -5.98 -7.80 13.64
CA ALA A 148 -6.70 -7.10 12.57
C ALA A 148 -7.80 -6.19 13.14
N HIS A 149 -8.58 -6.71 14.11
CA HIS A 149 -9.59 -5.90 14.79
C HIS A 149 -8.99 -4.73 15.57
N ARG A 150 -7.86 -4.93 16.28
CA ARG A 150 -7.16 -3.86 17.02
C ARG A 150 -6.59 -2.78 16.10
N LEU A 151 -6.00 -3.16 14.96
CA LEU A 151 -5.52 -2.23 13.93
C LEU A 151 -6.66 -1.31 13.47
N LEU A 152 -7.80 -1.91 13.10
CA LEU A 152 -8.96 -1.17 12.66
C LEU A 152 -9.60 -0.34 13.80
N ASP A 153 -9.69 -0.84 15.02
CA ASP A 153 -10.20 -0.07 16.16
C ASP A 153 -9.34 1.18 16.42
N ARG A 154 -8.01 1.06 16.23
CA ARG A 154 -7.07 2.13 16.48
C ARG A 154 -7.01 3.16 15.34
N PHE A 155 -7.10 2.69 14.10
CA PHE A 155 -6.77 3.49 12.91
C PHE A 155 -7.92 3.63 11.89
N CYS A 156 -9.14 3.14 12.15
CA CYS A 156 -10.26 3.25 11.19
C CYS A 156 -10.56 4.68 10.74
N GLY A 157 -10.44 5.67 11.63
CA GLY A 157 -10.63 7.08 11.29
C GLY A 157 -9.57 7.64 10.33
N ARG A 158 -8.50 6.87 10.08
CA ARG A 158 -7.40 7.17 9.15
C ARG A 158 -7.29 6.14 8.03
N LEU A 159 -8.18 5.14 7.96
CA LEU A 159 -8.14 4.11 6.92
C LEU A 159 -8.39 4.75 5.54
N ARG A 160 -7.48 4.51 4.59
CA ARG A 160 -7.54 5.10 3.25
C ARG A 160 -7.88 4.11 2.16
N HIS A 161 -7.32 2.90 2.24
CA HIS A 161 -7.65 1.77 1.39
C HIS A 161 -7.27 0.46 2.10
N LEU A 162 -7.69 -0.64 1.49
CA LEU A 162 -7.42 -2.00 1.92
C LEU A 162 -6.60 -2.70 0.85
N HIS A 163 -5.53 -3.40 1.23
CA HIS A 163 -4.90 -4.40 0.38
C HIS A 163 -5.50 -5.77 0.66
N VAL A 164 -5.84 -6.48 -0.42
CA VAL A 164 -6.49 -7.79 -0.37
C VAL A 164 -5.78 -8.76 -1.29
N SER A 165 -5.35 -9.88 -0.72
CA SER A 165 -4.68 -11.00 -1.38
C SER A 165 -4.58 -12.14 -0.37
N SER A 166 -4.15 -13.33 -0.79
CA SER A 166 -3.69 -14.36 0.15
C SER A 166 -2.17 -14.36 0.23
N LEU A 167 -1.61 -15.10 1.19
CA LEU A 167 -0.17 -15.33 1.29
C LEU A 167 0.17 -16.80 1.09
N ASP A 168 1.29 -17.08 0.41
CA ASP A 168 1.90 -18.41 0.42
C ASP A 168 2.71 -18.66 1.72
N GLU A 169 3.32 -19.85 1.83
CA GLU A 169 4.13 -20.24 3.01
C GLU A 169 5.35 -19.33 3.25
N ASP A 170 5.85 -18.68 2.20
CA ASP A 170 6.96 -17.73 2.25
C ASP A 170 6.49 -16.28 2.49
N CYS A 171 5.19 -16.07 2.70
CA CYS A 171 4.53 -14.78 2.81
C CYS A 171 4.67 -13.92 1.53
N HIS A 172 4.63 -14.52 0.35
CA HIS A 172 4.39 -13.80 -0.89
C HIS A 172 2.90 -13.72 -1.18
N HIS A 173 2.48 -12.57 -1.71
CA HIS A 173 1.11 -12.39 -2.13
C HIS A 173 0.77 -13.27 -3.33
N ILE A 174 -0.36 -13.96 -3.20
CA ILE A 174 -0.99 -14.80 -4.21
C ILE A 174 -2.46 -14.37 -4.37
N PRO A 175 -3.14 -14.74 -5.46
CA PRO A 175 -4.56 -14.42 -5.63
C PRO A 175 -5.39 -14.78 -4.39
N LEU A 176 -6.41 -13.97 -4.10
CA LEU A 176 -7.29 -14.20 -2.95
C LEU A 176 -7.99 -15.56 -3.08
N ALA A 177 -7.81 -16.43 -2.09
CA ALA A 177 -8.48 -17.72 -2.01
C ALA A 177 -9.85 -17.57 -1.32
N ASP A 178 -10.85 -18.29 -1.81
CA ASP A 178 -12.21 -18.27 -1.25
C ASP A 178 -12.23 -18.55 0.26
N ALA A 179 -11.36 -19.46 0.72
CA ALA A 179 -11.26 -19.83 2.14
C ALA A 179 -10.78 -18.66 3.01
N ASP A 180 -9.81 -17.89 2.50
CA ASP A 180 -9.26 -16.72 3.19
C ASP A 180 -10.26 -15.57 3.17
N GLU A 181 -10.91 -15.30 2.02
CA GLU A 181 -12.00 -14.32 1.94
C GLU A 181 -13.13 -14.63 2.94
N GLN A 182 -13.53 -15.91 3.01
CA GLN A 182 -14.55 -16.36 3.95
C GLN A 182 -14.10 -16.21 5.40
N ALA A 183 -12.85 -16.58 5.71
CA ALA A 183 -12.29 -16.47 7.06
C ALA A 183 -12.20 -15.01 7.52
N TRP A 184 -11.84 -14.09 6.62
CA TRP A 184 -11.62 -12.68 6.95
C TRP A 184 -12.86 -11.80 6.82
N THR A 185 -14.00 -12.38 6.45
CA THR A 185 -15.26 -11.66 6.20
C THR A 185 -15.64 -10.68 7.33
N SER A 186 -15.41 -11.02 8.61
CA SER A 186 -15.71 -10.12 9.73
C SER A 186 -14.89 -8.82 9.70
N VAL A 187 -13.64 -8.91 9.29
CA VAL A 187 -12.69 -7.80 9.16
C VAL A 187 -12.97 -7.03 7.87
N LEU A 188 -13.10 -7.74 6.73
CA LEU A 188 -13.37 -7.14 5.42
C LEU A 188 -14.64 -6.27 5.42
N ARG A 189 -15.68 -6.68 6.15
CA ARG A 189 -16.92 -5.89 6.33
C ARG A 189 -16.69 -4.51 6.93
N ARG A 190 -15.65 -4.33 7.74
CA ARG A 190 -15.30 -3.05 8.37
C ARG A 190 -14.58 -2.09 7.42
N CYS A 191 -14.14 -2.58 6.26
CA CYS A 191 -13.36 -1.83 5.27
C CYS A 191 -14.16 -1.51 4.01
N ARG A 192 -15.48 -1.69 4.01
CA ARG A 192 -16.34 -1.52 2.81
C ARG A 192 -16.41 -0.09 2.26
N ASP A 193 -16.08 0.89 3.10
CA ASP A 193 -16.18 2.31 2.77
C ASP A 193 -14.89 2.89 2.18
N VAL A 194 -13.85 2.06 2.01
CA VAL A 194 -12.58 2.44 1.38
C VAL A 194 -12.32 1.61 0.12
N PRO A 195 -11.51 2.11 -0.84
CA PRO A 195 -11.05 1.35 -1.99
C PRO A 195 -10.32 0.07 -1.60
N TRP A 196 -10.50 -0.99 -2.37
CA TRP A 196 -9.79 -2.26 -2.21
C TRP A 196 -8.84 -2.44 -3.37
N ILE A 197 -7.57 -2.71 -3.05
CA ILE A 197 -6.50 -2.99 -4.00
C ILE A 197 -6.24 -4.50 -3.96
N LEU A 198 -6.30 -5.15 -5.11
CA LEU A 198 -5.91 -6.55 -5.24
C LEU A 198 -4.38 -6.60 -5.33
N GLU A 199 -3.73 -6.94 -4.22
CA GLU A 199 -2.27 -6.94 -4.13
C GLU A 199 -1.70 -8.31 -4.51
N ALA A 200 -2.05 -8.80 -5.69
CA ALA A 200 -1.60 -10.10 -6.18
C ALA A 200 -1.63 -10.13 -7.70
N PRO A 201 -0.90 -11.06 -8.35
CA PRO A 201 -1.23 -11.42 -9.72
C PRO A 201 -2.73 -11.70 -9.85
N LEU A 202 -3.35 -11.27 -10.95
CA LEU A 202 -4.72 -11.69 -11.24
C LEU A 202 -4.76 -13.21 -11.43
N ALA A 203 -5.77 -13.86 -10.86
CA ALA A 203 -6.00 -15.29 -11.11
C ALA A 203 -6.23 -15.51 -12.60
N SER A 204 -5.49 -16.45 -13.18
CA SER A 204 -5.61 -16.88 -14.58
C SER A 204 -6.89 -17.65 -14.86
#